data_AF-A0A397AXK3-F1
#
_entry.id   AF-A0A397AXK3-F1
#
_cell.length_a   1.000
_cell.length_b   1.000
_cell.length_c   1.000
_cell.angle_alpha   90.00
_cell.angle_beta   90.00
_cell.angle_gamma   90.00
#
_symmetry.space_group_name_H-M   'P 1'
#
loop_
_entity.id
_entity.type
_entity.pdbx_description
1 polymer ?
#
loop_
_entity_poly.entity_id
_entity_poly.type
_entity_poly.pdbx_seq_one_letter_code
_entity_poly.pdbx_strand_id
1 'polypeptide(L)'
;MCQFPGCTKGYQRGGFCRNHGGGSRCTVPFCIKVDAGHGLCRSHGGGKRCKAADCGKADVAPPVAFAYRRLLVQVQLQAPWTELRVLALLQSEPQVRSVHILGYRHSSAPRQPKSAVCFVVRWAAHSSAALELALGALDVRYSVLENSLVEDMASLVVVETILKVNGMMCVANCGNTVVRAIQSVASVLEVKPNKIDLYNKDRST
;
A
#
# COMPACT_ATOMS: atom_id res chain seq x y z
N MET A 1 -14.01 5.17 -33.99
CA MET A 1 -12.76 4.42 -33.69
C MET A 1 -11.56 5.20 -34.22
N CYS A 2 -10.34 4.88 -33.76
CA CYS A 2 -9.10 5.48 -34.26
C CYS A 2 -8.92 5.20 -35.77
N GLN A 3 -8.55 6.22 -36.54
CA GLN A 3 -8.33 6.10 -37.99
C GLN A 3 -7.02 5.41 -38.38
N PHE A 4 -6.12 5.15 -37.42
CA PHE A 4 -4.89 4.41 -37.68
C PHE A 4 -5.21 2.94 -38.03
N PRO A 5 -4.70 2.40 -39.15
CA PRO A 5 -5.01 1.03 -39.59
C PRO A 5 -4.79 -0.01 -38.49
N GLY A 6 -5.79 -0.87 -38.27
CA GLY A 6 -5.72 -1.93 -37.26
C GLY A 6 -5.85 -1.46 -35.80
N CYS A 7 -6.10 -0.17 -35.54
CA CYS A 7 -6.27 0.33 -34.18
C CYS A 7 -7.73 0.28 -33.72
N THR A 8 -8.03 -0.57 -32.74
CA THR A 8 -9.38 -0.72 -32.15
C THR A 8 -9.67 0.25 -31.00
N LYS A 9 -8.74 1.18 -30.69
CA LYS A 9 -8.91 2.15 -29.60
C LYS A 9 -9.87 3.27 -29.99
N GLY A 10 -10.57 3.82 -29.00
CA GLY A 10 -11.40 5.02 -29.17
C GLY A 10 -10.56 6.22 -29.65
N TYR A 11 -11.11 6.99 -30.61
CA TYR A 11 -10.48 8.22 -31.08
C TYR A 11 -10.69 9.35 -30.08
N GLN A 12 -9.76 10.29 -30.06
CA GLN A 12 -9.86 11.56 -29.33
C GLN A 12 -10.13 12.69 -30.35
N ARG A 13 -9.78 13.94 -30.07
CA ARG A 13 -9.78 14.98 -31.12
C ARG A 13 -8.79 14.61 -32.25
N GLY A 14 -9.18 14.87 -33.50
CA GLY A 14 -8.35 14.66 -34.69
C GLY A 14 -8.39 13.25 -35.28
N GLY A 15 -9.38 12.43 -34.95
CA GLY A 15 -9.58 11.12 -35.60
C GLY A 15 -8.66 9.98 -35.11
N PHE A 16 -7.63 10.28 -34.33
CA PHE A 16 -6.69 9.29 -33.80
C PHE A 16 -6.86 9.05 -32.29
N CYS A 17 -6.38 7.91 -31.78
CA CYS A 17 -6.29 7.65 -30.34
C CYS A 17 -5.05 8.34 -29.75
N ARG A 18 -4.97 8.41 -28.42
CA ARG A 18 -3.85 9.07 -27.71
C ARG A 18 -2.46 8.59 -28.15
N ASN A 19 -2.31 7.31 -28.48
CA ASN A 19 -1.04 6.75 -28.92
C ASN A 19 -0.71 7.05 -30.39
N HIS A 20 -1.70 7.31 -31.22
CA HIS A 20 -1.54 7.56 -32.65
C HIS A 20 -1.73 9.04 -33.01
N GLY A 21 -1.46 9.95 -32.06
CA GLY A 21 -1.54 11.39 -32.33
C GLY A 21 -2.88 12.04 -32.00
N GLY A 22 -3.81 11.33 -31.38
CA GLY A 22 -5.07 11.88 -30.89
C GLY A 22 -4.92 12.85 -29.72
N GLY A 23 -5.76 13.87 -29.69
CA GLY A 23 -5.79 14.92 -28.68
C GLY A 23 -5.04 16.19 -29.08
N SER A 24 -5.37 17.30 -28.42
CA SER A 24 -4.74 18.60 -28.66
C SER A 24 -3.26 18.55 -28.29
N ARG A 25 -2.44 19.34 -29.00
CA ARG A 25 -1.01 19.50 -28.71
C ARG A 25 -0.81 20.70 -27.79
N CYS A 26 0.28 20.65 -27.04
CA CYS A 26 0.77 21.80 -26.31
C CYS A 26 0.93 23.01 -27.24
N THR A 27 0.47 24.17 -26.81
CA THR A 27 0.55 25.43 -27.57
C THR A 27 1.95 26.04 -27.56
N VAL A 28 2.85 25.56 -26.70
CA VAL A 28 4.25 25.99 -26.68
C VAL A 28 4.91 25.61 -28.02
N PRO A 29 5.57 26.56 -28.72
CA PRO A 29 6.24 26.29 -29.99
C PRO A 29 7.15 25.08 -29.91
N PHE A 30 7.12 24.25 -30.96
CA PHE A 30 7.92 23.02 -31.11
C PHE A 30 7.63 21.90 -30.09
N CYS A 31 6.65 22.05 -29.21
CA CYS A 31 6.28 21.02 -28.25
C CYS A 31 5.27 20.01 -28.83
N ILE A 32 5.73 18.78 -29.10
CA ILE A 32 4.87 17.70 -29.64
C ILE A 32 4.02 16.97 -28.59
N LYS A 33 4.22 17.29 -27.30
CA LYS A 33 3.50 16.65 -26.18
C LYS A 33 2.01 16.99 -26.21
N VAL A 34 1.19 16.04 -25.77
CA VAL A 34 -0.27 16.19 -25.66
C VAL A 34 -0.61 17.20 -24.56
N ASP A 35 -1.60 18.04 -24.84
CA ASP A 35 -2.24 18.95 -23.89
C ASP A 35 -2.85 18.15 -22.71
N ALA A 36 -2.50 18.55 -21.48
CA ALA A 36 -2.99 17.96 -20.25
C ALA A 36 -4.03 18.85 -19.54
N GLY A 37 -4.42 19.97 -20.16
CA GLY A 37 -5.32 21.00 -19.68
C GLY A 37 -4.77 22.39 -19.97
N HIS A 38 -5.65 23.34 -20.28
CA HIS A 38 -5.31 24.74 -20.57
C HIS A 38 -4.37 24.96 -21.77
N GLY A 39 -4.33 24.03 -22.75
CA GLY A 39 -3.48 24.15 -23.92
C GLY A 39 -2.02 23.78 -23.68
N LEU A 40 -1.66 23.30 -22.48
CA LEU A 40 -0.26 23.05 -22.10
C LEU A 40 -0.06 21.57 -21.77
N CYS A 41 1.12 21.02 -22.06
CA CYS A 41 1.48 19.69 -21.56
C CYS A 41 1.92 19.74 -20.10
N ARG A 42 2.03 18.59 -19.42
CA ARG A 42 2.42 18.53 -17.99
C ARG A 42 3.71 19.26 -17.65
N SER A 43 4.72 19.22 -18.54
CA SER A 43 6.00 19.92 -18.30
C SER A 43 5.92 21.42 -18.57
N HIS A 44 4.97 21.86 -19.38
CA HIS A 44 4.72 23.28 -19.63
C HIS A 44 3.55 23.81 -18.79
N GLY A 45 3.10 23.03 -17.80
CA GLY A 45 2.16 23.50 -16.80
C GLY A 45 0.69 23.11 -16.98
N GLY A 46 0.36 22.22 -17.90
CA GLY A 46 -0.99 21.67 -18.01
C GLY A 46 -1.31 20.60 -16.96
N GLY A 47 -2.60 20.38 -16.72
CA GLY A 47 -3.12 19.49 -15.68
C GLY A 47 -3.56 20.23 -14.42
N LYS A 48 -4.22 19.52 -13.50
CA LYS A 48 -4.64 20.08 -12.22
C LYS A 48 -3.43 20.51 -11.39
N ARG A 49 -3.50 21.68 -10.75
CA ARG A 49 -2.45 22.25 -9.89
C ARG A 49 -2.86 22.19 -8.43
N CYS A 50 -1.87 22.06 -7.56
CA CYS A 50 -2.09 22.09 -6.13
C CYS A 50 -2.87 23.36 -5.75
N LYS A 51 -3.89 23.24 -4.92
CA LYS A 51 -4.71 24.38 -4.47
C LYS A 51 -4.06 25.18 -3.32
N ALA A 52 -2.94 24.72 -2.77
CA ALA A 52 -2.22 25.42 -1.72
C ALA A 52 -1.58 26.71 -2.27
N ALA A 53 -1.62 27.78 -1.49
CA ALA A 53 -0.97 29.05 -1.84
C ALA A 53 0.52 28.81 -2.15
N ASP A 54 1.01 29.43 -3.22
CA ASP A 54 2.40 29.39 -3.70
C ASP A 54 2.96 28.00 -4.08
N CYS A 55 2.11 26.98 -4.24
CA CYS A 55 2.53 25.65 -4.68
C CYS A 55 2.45 25.48 -6.21
N GLY A 56 3.60 25.57 -6.90
CA GLY A 56 3.69 25.34 -8.35
C GLY A 56 3.54 23.88 -8.81
N LYS A 57 3.38 22.94 -7.88
CA LYS A 57 3.36 21.49 -8.17
C LYS A 57 2.03 21.04 -8.79
N ALA A 58 2.07 19.95 -9.56
CA ALA A 58 0.87 19.28 -10.02
C ALA A 58 0.05 18.76 -8.83
N ASP A 59 -1.29 18.79 -8.95
CA ASP A 59 -2.25 18.17 -8.02
C ASP A 59 -2.19 16.65 -8.19
N VAL A 60 -1.06 16.07 -7.80
CA VAL A 60 -0.99 14.64 -7.53
C VAL A 60 -1.67 14.49 -6.18
N ALA A 61 -2.77 13.74 -6.13
CA ALA A 61 -3.43 13.43 -4.86
C ALA A 61 -2.36 13.04 -3.84
N PRO A 62 -2.36 13.64 -2.63
CA PRO A 62 -1.36 13.30 -1.63
C PRO A 62 -1.37 11.78 -1.42
N PRO A 63 -0.21 11.14 -1.22
CA PRO A 63 -0.19 9.73 -0.84
C PRO A 63 -1.08 9.58 0.39
N VAL A 64 -2.14 8.79 0.26
CA VAL A 64 -3.05 8.51 1.37
C VAL A 64 -2.31 7.55 2.29
N ALA A 65 -1.64 8.08 3.31
CA ALA A 65 -1.01 7.26 4.32
C ALA A 65 -2.09 6.66 5.22
N PHE A 66 -2.27 5.35 5.16
CA PHE A 66 -3.09 4.63 6.13
C PHE A 66 -2.25 4.34 7.36
N ALA A 67 -2.40 5.15 8.42
CA ALA A 67 -1.87 4.82 9.73
C ALA A 67 -2.72 3.69 10.34
N TYR A 68 -2.16 2.50 10.44
CA TYR A 68 -2.79 1.41 11.20
C TYR A 68 -2.32 1.49 12.65
N ARG A 69 -3.23 1.82 13.57
CA ARG A 69 -2.95 1.67 15.01
C ARG A 69 -2.70 0.18 15.30
N ARG A 70 -1.53 -0.12 15.85
CA ARG A 70 -1.18 -1.44 16.38
C ARG A 70 -1.05 -1.27 17.89
N LEU A 71 -1.71 -2.13 18.64
CA LEU A 71 -1.53 -2.15 20.09
C LEU A 71 -0.46 -3.17 20.42
N LEU A 72 0.50 -2.78 21.26
CA LEU A 72 1.42 -3.72 21.87
C LEU A 72 0.82 -4.13 23.21
N VAL A 73 0.55 -5.41 23.37
CA VAL A 73 0.10 -5.98 24.64
C VAL A 73 1.25 -6.78 25.22
N GLN A 74 1.76 -6.35 26.35
CA GLN A 74 2.75 -7.11 27.11
C GLN A 74 2.01 -7.87 28.21
N VAL A 75 2.18 -9.19 28.27
CA VAL A 75 1.51 -10.05 29.23
C VAL A 75 2.53 -10.82 30.05
N GLN A 76 2.39 -10.78 31.36
CA GLN A 76 3.18 -11.55 32.30
C GLN A 76 2.63 -12.99 32.38
N LEU A 77 3.37 -13.95 31.83
CA LEU A 77 3.03 -15.36 31.91
C LEU A 77 3.35 -15.90 33.29
N GLN A 78 2.31 -16.21 34.04
CA GLN A 78 2.36 -16.98 35.27
C GLN A 78 1.41 -18.15 35.12
N ALA A 79 1.77 -19.34 35.61
CA ALA A 79 0.87 -20.48 35.60
C ALA A 79 -0.49 -20.06 36.22
N PRO A 80 -1.63 -20.36 35.58
CA PRO A 80 -1.83 -21.35 34.52
C PRO A 80 -1.77 -20.80 33.08
N TRP A 81 -1.36 -19.55 32.89
CA TRP A 81 -1.35 -18.88 31.58
C TRP A 81 -0.14 -19.30 30.75
N THR A 82 -0.40 -19.60 29.47
CA THR A 82 0.62 -19.88 28.45
C THR A 82 0.48 -18.90 27.29
N GLU A 83 1.53 -18.74 26.50
CA GLU A 83 1.52 -17.92 25.28
C GLU A 83 0.32 -18.21 24.37
N LEU A 84 0.01 -19.49 24.19
CA LEU A 84 -1.10 -19.96 23.35
C LEU A 84 -2.47 -19.58 23.91
N ARG A 85 -2.66 -19.61 25.23
CA ARG A 85 -3.94 -19.23 25.86
C ARG A 85 -4.22 -17.73 25.68
N VAL A 86 -3.19 -16.90 25.86
CA VAL A 86 -3.29 -15.46 25.66
C VAL A 86 -3.55 -15.14 24.18
N LEU A 87 -2.83 -15.80 23.27
CA LEU A 87 -3.04 -15.67 21.83
C LEU A 87 -4.48 -16.02 21.42
N ALA A 88 -5.00 -17.14 21.90
CA ALA A 88 -6.35 -17.60 21.58
C ALA A 88 -7.42 -16.62 22.06
N LEU A 89 -7.28 -16.06 23.28
CA LEU A 89 -8.22 -15.06 23.77
C LEU A 89 -8.19 -13.79 22.93
N LEU A 90 -7.00 -13.27 22.64
CA LEU A 90 -6.83 -12.09 21.79
C LEU A 90 -7.44 -12.32 20.39
N GLN A 91 -7.29 -13.51 19.81
CA GLN A 91 -7.88 -13.84 18.50
C GLN A 91 -9.41 -14.00 18.55
N SER A 92 -9.97 -14.36 19.70
CA SER A 92 -11.42 -14.54 19.86
C SER A 92 -12.20 -13.22 19.98
N GLU A 93 -11.50 -12.12 20.24
CA GLU A 93 -12.13 -10.81 20.42
C GLU A 93 -12.63 -10.26 19.06
N PRO A 94 -13.94 -9.95 18.90
CA PRO A 94 -14.55 -9.67 17.59
C PRO A 94 -13.93 -8.54 16.77
N GLN A 95 -13.26 -7.60 17.43
CA GLN A 95 -12.63 -6.44 16.79
C GLN A 95 -11.13 -6.64 16.51
N VAL A 96 -10.57 -7.80 16.84
CA VAL A 96 -9.19 -8.17 16.51
C VAL A 96 -9.13 -8.74 15.10
N ARG A 97 -8.34 -8.11 14.23
CA ARG A 97 -8.11 -8.58 12.86
C ARG A 97 -6.92 -9.51 12.74
N SER A 98 -5.90 -9.31 13.56
CA SER A 98 -4.73 -10.19 13.63
C SER A 98 -3.99 -10.01 14.95
N VAL A 99 -3.32 -11.08 15.39
CA VAL A 99 -2.45 -11.10 16.57
C VAL A 99 -1.16 -11.81 16.19
N HIS A 100 -0.02 -11.23 16.56
CA HIS A 100 1.29 -11.82 16.33
C HIS A 100 2.12 -11.78 17.60
N ILE A 101 2.79 -12.89 17.94
CA ILE A 101 3.73 -12.93 19.05
C ILE A 101 5.01 -12.23 18.60
N LEU A 102 5.37 -11.15 19.27
CA LEU A 102 6.71 -10.60 19.21
C LEU A 102 7.51 -11.30 20.31
N GLY A 103 8.51 -12.08 19.92
CA GLY A 103 9.41 -12.71 20.88
C GLY A 103 10.08 -11.71 21.83
N TYR A 104 10.91 -12.22 22.74
CA TYR A 104 11.39 -11.54 23.96
C TYR A 104 12.24 -10.24 23.78
N ARG A 105 12.33 -9.62 22.60
CA ARG A 105 13.10 -8.38 22.38
C ARG A 105 12.39 -7.43 21.43
N HIS A 106 11.80 -6.38 21.99
CA HIS A 106 11.44 -5.18 21.25
C HIS A 106 12.24 -4.01 21.81
N SER A 107 13.07 -3.37 20.96
CA SER A 107 14.07 -2.36 21.37
C SER A 107 13.48 -1.06 21.94
N SER A 108 12.17 -0.84 21.82
CA SER A 108 11.49 0.37 22.31
C SER A 108 10.60 0.15 23.55
N ALA A 109 10.52 -1.08 24.07
CA ALA A 109 9.72 -1.38 25.27
C ALA A 109 10.59 -1.29 26.54
N PRO A 110 10.05 -0.80 27.68
CA PRO A 110 10.75 -0.86 28.96
C PRO A 110 11.16 -2.30 29.29
N ARG A 111 12.29 -2.45 30.00
CA ARG A 111 12.97 -3.72 30.29
C ARG A 111 11.97 -4.80 30.75
N GLN A 112 11.69 -5.77 29.88
CA GLN A 112 10.69 -6.79 30.16
C GLN A 112 11.20 -7.83 31.15
N PRO A 113 10.40 -8.26 32.14
CA PRO A 113 10.75 -9.41 32.98
C PRO A 113 10.82 -10.67 32.12
N LYS A 114 11.68 -11.65 32.46
CA LYS A 114 11.89 -12.91 31.68
C LYS A 114 10.62 -13.72 31.40
N SER A 115 9.57 -13.48 32.18
CA SER A 115 8.27 -14.12 32.10
C SER A 115 7.22 -13.28 31.36
N ALA A 116 7.60 -12.19 30.70
CA ALA A 116 6.69 -11.41 29.86
C ALA A 116 6.83 -11.77 28.37
N VAL A 117 5.70 -11.79 27.67
CA VAL A 117 5.61 -11.96 26.21
C VAL A 117 4.81 -10.80 25.62
N CYS A 118 5.22 -10.37 24.43
CA CYS A 118 4.56 -9.29 23.71
C CYS A 118 3.73 -9.78 22.53
N PHE A 119 2.58 -9.15 22.35
CA PHE A 119 1.67 -9.39 21.25
C PHE A 119 1.46 -8.08 20.50
N VAL A 120 1.59 -8.13 19.17
CA VAL A 120 1.08 -7.08 18.28
C VAL A 120 -0.36 -7.42 17.94
N VAL A 121 -1.27 -6.54 18.32
CA VAL A 121 -2.70 -6.69 18.06
C VAL A 121 -3.12 -5.64 17.04
N ARG A 122 -3.68 -6.10 15.92
CA ARG A 122 -4.34 -5.24 14.93
C ARG A 122 -5.81 -5.11 15.30
N TRP A 123 -6.12 -4.02 15.99
CA TRP A 123 -7.45 -3.72 16.49
C TRP A 123 -8.27 -2.87 15.49
N ALA A 124 -9.57 -3.11 15.39
CA ALA A 124 -10.46 -2.37 14.48
C ALA A 124 -11.08 -1.12 15.12
N ALA A 125 -11.23 -1.07 16.44
CA ALA A 125 -11.80 0.08 17.14
C ALA A 125 -10.75 1.17 17.44
N HIS A 126 -11.25 2.34 17.87
CA HIS A 126 -10.43 3.52 18.10
C HIS A 126 -9.88 3.64 19.54
N SER A 127 -10.28 2.75 20.47
CA SER A 127 -9.90 2.76 21.88
C SER A 127 -9.37 1.41 22.36
N SER A 128 -8.39 1.41 23.26
CA SER A 128 -7.86 0.22 23.94
C SER A 128 -8.84 -0.40 24.96
N ALA A 129 -9.87 0.33 25.40
CA ALA A 129 -10.77 -0.05 26.49
C ALA A 129 -11.43 -1.43 26.34
N ALA A 130 -11.87 -1.81 25.14
CA ALA A 130 -12.50 -3.12 24.90
C ALA A 130 -11.46 -4.26 24.91
N LEU A 131 -10.24 -4.00 24.44
CA LEU A 131 -9.12 -4.93 24.57
C LEU A 131 -8.71 -5.09 26.04
N GLU A 132 -8.67 -3.99 26.80
CA GLU A 132 -8.40 -4.02 28.24
C GLU A 132 -9.49 -4.78 29.00
N LEU A 133 -10.76 -4.67 28.62
CA LEU A 133 -11.84 -5.45 29.21
C LEU A 133 -11.68 -6.96 28.94
N ALA A 134 -11.36 -7.32 27.69
CA ALA A 134 -11.10 -8.71 27.30
C ALA A 134 -9.89 -9.31 28.05
N LEU A 135 -8.84 -8.50 28.24
CA LEU A 135 -7.66 -8.88 29.03
C LEU A 135 -7.94 -8.90 30.53
N GLY A 136 -8.80 -8.02 31.04
CA GLY A 136 -9.24 -7.98 32.43
C GLY A 136 -9.94 -9.28 32.85
N ALA A 137 -10.64 -9.93 31.93
CA ALA A 137 -11.26 -11.24 32.16
C ALA A 137 -10.24 -12.39 32.35
N LEU A 138 -8.96 -12.18 32.00
CA LEU A 138 -7.91 -13.19 32.14
C LEU A 138 -7.30 -13.27 33.55
N ASP A 139 -7.58 -12.33 34.46
CA ASP A 139 -6.89 -12.24 35.76
C ASP A 139 -5.35 -12.37 35.62
N VAL A 140 -4.79 -11.76 34.57
CA VAL A 140 -3.36 -11.78 34.25
C VAL A 140 -2.80 -10.38 34.37
N ARG A 141 -1.54 -10.26 34.80
CA ARG A 141 -0.86 -8.95 34.74
C ARG A 141 -0.49 -8.62 33.30
N TYR A 142 -1.07 -7.55 32.78
CA TYR A 142 -0.77 -7.04 31.44
C TYR A 142 -0.50 -5.53 31.45
N SER A 143 0.16 -5.04 30.41
CA SER A 143 0.19 -3.63 30.06
C SER A 143 -0.10 -3.48 28.57
N VAL A 144 -1.01 -2.56 28.26
CA VAL A 144 -1.24 -2.13 26.87
C VAL A 144 -0.37 -0.91 26.63
N LEU A 145 0.62 -1.06 25.75
CA LEU A 145 1.40 0.04 25.25
C LEU A 145 0.73 0.51 23.96
N GLU A 146 0.21 1.74 23.96
CA GLU A 146 -0.22 2.40 22.73
C GLU A 146 1.02 2.67 21.87
N ASN A 147 1.36 1.72 21.01
CA ASN A 147 2.40 1.95 20.03
C ASN A 147 1.75 2.53 18.78
N SER A 148 1.55 3.85 18.81
CA SER A 148 1.36 4.64 17.60
C SER A 148 2.65 4.56 16.77
N LEU A 149 2.95 3.44 16.10
CA LEU A 149 4.01 3.43 15.09
C LEU A 149 3.50 4.14 13.83
N VAL A 150 3.37 5.46 13.93
CA VAL A 150 3.84 6.42 12.94
C VAL A 150 4.27 7.67 13.71
N GLU A 151 5.47 7.68 14.27
CA GLU A 151 6.14 8.96 14.62
C GLU A 151 6.91 9.56 13.44
N ASP A 152 6.94 8.88 12.28
CA ASP A 152 7.55 9.45 11.11
C ASP A 152 6.98 8.84 9.83
N MET A 153 6.62 9.66 8.84
CA MET A 153 6.34 9.18 7.47
C MET A 153 7.56 8.46 6.88
N ALA A 154 8.76 8.66 7.44
CA ALA A 154 9.97 7.91 7.10
C ALA A 154 9.98 6.45 7.58
N SER A 155 9.09 6.06 8.52
CA SER A 155 9.04 4.71 9.12
C SER A 155 8.00 3.77 8.46
N LEU A 156 7.47 4.16 7.30
CA LEU A 156 6.61 3.31 6.49
C LEU A 156 7.36 2.00 6.17
N VAL A 157 6.93 0.89 6.78
CA VAL A 157 7.41 -0.45 6.39
C VAL A 157 6.83 -0.75 5.01
N VAL A 158 7.61 -0.43 3.98
CA VAL A 158 7.32 -0.82 2.60
C VAL A 158 7.47 -2.34 2.54
N VAL A 159 6.35 -3.05 2.51
CA VAL A 159 6.35 -4.50 2.27
C VAL A 159 6.40 -4.70 0.76
N GLU A 160 7.60 -4.94 0.24
CA GLU A 160 7.76 -5.37 -1.15
C GLU A 160 7.26 -6.80 -1.29
N THR A 161 6.26 -7.01 -2.16
CA THR A 161 5.72 -8.34 -2.46
C THR A 161 5.85 -8.60 -3.96
N ILE A 162 6.49 -9.69 -4.33
CA ILE A 162 6.62 -10.13 -5.73
C ILE A 162 5.42 -11.01 -6.07
N LEU A 163 4.56 -10.52 -6.96
CA LEU A 163 3.40 -11.26 -7.45
C LEU A 163 3.73 -11.91 -8.80
N LYS A 164 3.74 -13.25 -8.83
CA LYS A 164 3.87 -14.01 -10.09
C LYS A 164 2.49 -14.19 -10.71
N VAL A 165 2.32 -13.71 -11.94
CA VAL A 165 1.06 -13.83 -12.68
C VAL A 165 1.26 -14.83 -13.82
N ASN A 166 0.67 -16.00 -13.68
CA ASN A 166 0.76 -17.07 -14.66
C ASN A 166 -0.17 -16.79 -15.85
N GLY A 167 0.21 -17.25 -17.06
CA GLY A 167 -0.62 -17.12 -18.25
C GLY A 167 -0.68 -15.71 -18.85
N MET A 168 0.19 -14.78 -18.44
CA MET A 168 0.30 -13.48 -19.12
C MET A 168 0.91 -13.64 -20.51
N MET A 169 0.16 -13.26 -21.54
CA MET A 169 0.62 -13.35 -22.93
C MET A 169 1.68 -12.29 -23.29
N CYS A 170 1.61 -11.09 -22.69
CA CYS A 170 2.63 -10.05 -22.93
C CYS A 170 2.66 -8.98 -21.81
N VAL A 171 3.86 -8.46 -21.52
CA VAL A 171 4.05 -7.39 -20.53
C VAL A 171 3.43 -6.07 -21.01
N ALA A 172 3.50 -5.78 -22.31
CA ALA A 172 3.05 -4.51 -22.88
C ALA A 172 1.52 -4.28 -22.82
N ASN A 173 0.70 -5.34 -22.78
CA ASN A 173 -0.76 -5.23 -22.81
C ASN A 173 -1.42 -5.93 -21.61
N CYS A 174 -1.21 -7.25 -21.45
CA CYS A 174 -1.71 -8.00 -20.29
C CYS A 174 -1.05 -7.51 -18.99
N GLY A 175 0.26 -7.33 -19.01
CA GLY A 175 1.01 -6.78 -17.87
C GLY A 175 0.51 -5.40 -17.45
N ASN A 176 0.31 -4.48 -18.39
CA ASN A 176 -0.26 -3.16 -18.09
C ASN A 176 -1.70 -3.21 -17.54
N THR A 177 -2.51 -4.18 -17.95
CA THR A 177 -3.86 -4.37 -17.40
C THR A 177 -3.80 -4.81 -15.94
N VAL A 178 -2.91 -5.75 -15.63
CA VAL A 178 -2.67 -6.22 -14.26
C VAL A 178 -2.09 -5.10 -13.39
N VAL A 179 -1.08 -4.37 -13.89
CA VAL A 179 -0.48 -3.23 -13.19
C VAL A 179 -1.54 -2.19 -12.85
N ARG A 180 -2.43 -1.84 -13.79
CA ARG A 180 -3.52 -0.89 -13.53
C ARG A 180 -4.54 -1.38 -12.51
N ALA A 181 -4.88 -2.68 -12.53
CA ALA A 181 -5.78 -3.27 -11.55
C ALA A 181 -5.17 -3.20 -10.13
N ILE A 182 -3.89 -3.55 -9.98
CA ILE A 182 -3.18 -3.49 -8.69
C ILE A 182 -3.04 -2.03 -8.24
N GLN A 183 -2.69 -1.10 -9.14
CA GLN A 183 -2.61 0.34 -8.85
C GLN A 183 -3.94 0.97 -8.46
N SER A 184 -5.08 0.35 -8.80
CA SER A 184 -6.39 0.88 -8.43
C SER A 184 -6.75 0.60 -6.97
N VAL A 185 -5.99 -0.25 -6.28
CA VAL A 185 -6.15 -0.52 -4.85
C VAL A 185 -5.55 0.64 -4.05
N ALA A 186 -6.38 1.34 -3.27
CA ALA A 186 -5.99 2.56 -2.53
C ALA A 186 -4.74 2.39 -1.64
N SER A 187 -4.47 1.17 -1.17
CA SER A 187 -3.34 0.86 -0.29
C SER A 187 -2.02 0.59 -1.03
N VAL A 188 -2.04 0.49 -2.37
CA VAL A 188 -0.85 0.19 -3.17
C VAL A 188 -0.12 1.49 -3.51
N LEU A 189 1.11 1.61 -3.00
CA LEU A 189 1.94 2.80 -3.21
C LEU A 189 2.64 2.78 -4.58
N GLU A 190 3.21 1.65 -4.97
CA GLU A 190 3.95 1.50 -6.22
C GLU A 190 3.82 0.08 -6.78
N VAL A 191 3.80 -0.04 -8.11
CA VAL A 191 3.85 -1.32 -8.82
C VAL A 191 4.89 -1.21 -9.93
N LYS A 192 5.96 -2.02 -9.85
CA LYS A 192 6.99 -2.11 -10.89
C LYS A 192 6.80 -3.42 -11.66
N PRO A 193 6.40 -3.38 -12.95
CA PRO A 193 6.41 -4.58 -13.77
C PRO A 193 7.86 -5.01 -14.00
N ASN A 194 8.22 -6.19 -13.48
CA ASN A 194 9.56 -6.73 -13.72
C ASN A 194 9.56 -7.50 -15.05
N LYS A 195 10.50 -7.15 -15.95
CA LYS A 195 10.77 -7.96 -17.14
C LYS A 195 11.68 -9.10 -16.70
N ILE A 196 11.09 -10.20 -16.24
CA ILE A 196 11.82 -11.46 -16.29
C ILE A 196 11.68 -11.92 -17.74
N ASP A 197 12.75 -11.75 -18.51
CA ASP A 197 12.88 -12.32 -19.84
C ASP A 197 12.80 -13.84 -19.72
N LEU A 198 11.59 -14.38 -19.93
CA LEU A 198 11.39 -15.82 -20.14
C LEU A 198 11.82 -16.21 -21.57
N TYR A 199 13.04 -15.82 -21.95
CA TYR A 199 13.71 -16.34 -23.14
C TYR A 199 14.95 -17.12 -22.71
N ASN A 200 14.71 -18.27 -22.10
CA ASN A 200 15.60 -19.41 -22.21
C ASN A 200 14.75 -20.67 -22.25
N LYS A 201 14.13 -20.89 -23.41
CA LYS A 201 13.69 -22.21 -23.84
C LYS A 201 14.84 -22.81 -24.65
N ASP A 202 15.33 -23.94 -24.16
CA ASP A 202 15.92 -25.02 -24.95
C ASP A 202 17.21 -24.71 -25.74
N ARG A 203 18.37 -24.89 -25.08
CA ARG A 203 19.58 -25.45 -25.72
C ARG A 203 20.37 -26.30 -24.72
N SER A 204 19.93 -27.56 -24.60
CA SER A 204 20.79 -28.68 -24.21
C SER A 204 20.30 -29.93 -24.94
N THR A 205 20.68 -30.02 -26.20
CA THR A 205 21.16 -31.28 -26.80
C THR A 205 22.67 -31.15 -26.88
#